data_AF-A0A7W1RN68-F1
#
_entry.id   AF-A0A7W1RN68-F1
#
_cell.length_a   1.000
_cell.length_b   1.000
_cell.length_c   1.000
_cell.angle_alpha   90.00
_cell.angle_beta   90.00
_cell.angle_gamma   90.00
#
_symmetry.space_group_name_H-M   'P 1'
#
loop_
_entity.id
_entity.type
_entity.pdbx_description
1 polymer ?
#
loop_
_entity_poly.entity_id
_entity_poly.type
_entity_poly.pdbx_seq_one_letter_code
_entity_poly.pdbx_strand_id
1 'polypeptide(L)'
;METVRGFILVGLSCLAFASEGFAQNGTCAGISLGPGANLNGYRPFPSDNAWNTDISAAPVDPNSANIISFIGATAPLHPDFGAGLYLGNTIGIPYGVEDATQPKVPVKIVAYKNESDPGPMPLPPNALIEGYPNPGDGDRHVLVLDKDGCWLYELDRGFPKGSLWKADSTAIWDMTINEQRPYTWTSADAAGLPIFPGLVRYDEVADGAINHAIRGTVPVTRQAFTPPASHWASSVTDPNAPPMGLRMRLKASFTFRASRLTTR
;
A
#
# COMPACT_ATOMS: atom_id res chain seq x y z
N MET A 1 61.44 28.82 -42.59
CA MET A 1 60.05 28.45 -42.91
C MET A 1 59.77 27.19 -42.11
N GLU A 2 59.15 27.37 -40.95
CA GLU A 2 58.94 26.32 -39.95
C GLU A 2 57.73 25.46 -40.32
N THR A 3 57.92 24.14 -40.30
CA THR A 3 56.88 23.16 -40.62
C THR A 3 56.15 22.76 -39.35
N VAL A 4 55.00 23.37 -39.07
CA VAL A 4 54.14 22.98 -37.94
C VAL A 4 53.36 21.71 -38.33
N ARG A 5 53.60 20.62 -37.60
CA ARG A 5 52.81 19.37 -37.66
C ARG A 5 51.63 19.50 -36.70
N GLY A 6 50.41 19.60 -37.22
CA GLY A 6 49.18 19.57 -36.43
C GLY A 6 48.79 18.13 -36.05
N PHE A 7 48.66 17.86 -34.76
CA PHE A 7 48.01 16.65 -34.23
C PHE A 7 46.52 16.94 -34.04
N ILE A 8 45.65 16.15 -34.68
CA ILE A 8 44.21 16.14 -34.39
C ILE A 8 43.98 15.13 -33.26
N LEU A 9 43.67 15.63 -32.06
CA LEU A 9 43.13 14.82 -30.98
C LEU A 9 41.61 14.72 -31.15
N VAL A 10 41.09 13.54 -31.50
CA VAL A 10 39.65 13.25 -31.40
C VAL A 10 39.39 12.82 -29.96
N GLY A 11 38.95 13.76 -29.13
CA GLY A 11 38.49 13.47 -27.77
C GLY A 11 37.10 12.85 -27.81
N LEU A 12 37.01 11.55 -27.48
CA LEU A 12 35.75 10.87 -27.27
C LEU A 12 35.13 11.39 -25.95
N SER A 13 34.19 12.32 -26.03
CA SER A 13 33.43 12.77 -24.87
C SER A 13 32.41 11.70 -24.50
N CYS A 14 32.76 10.80 -23.58
CA CYS A 14 31.78 10.04 -22.82
C CYS A 14 30.99 11.03 -21.95
N LEU A 15 29.82 11.45 -22.41
CA LEU A 15 28.79 12.00 -21.52
C LEU A 15 28.30 10.86 -20.63
N ALA A 16 28.92 10.74 -19.46
CA ALA A 16 28.33 10.00 -18.36
C ALA A 16 27.14 10.83 -17.88
N PHE A 17 25.93 10.45 -18.30
CA PHE A 17 24.73 10.82 -17.56
C PHE A 17 24.81 10.08 -16.22
N ALA A 18 25.33 10.77 -15.21
CA ALA A 18 25.02 10.40 -13.84
C ALA A 18 23.52 10.67 -13.68
N SER A 19 22.71 9.62 -13.80
CA SER A 19 21.37 9.68 -13.21
C SER A 19 21.62 9.87 -11.72
N GLU A 20 21.37 11.07 -11.23
CA GLU A 20 21.01 11.25 -9.83
C GLU A 20 19.65 10.53 -9.64
N GLY A 21 19.71 9.20 -9.60
CA GLY A 21 18.67 8.41 -9.00
C GLY A 21 18.67 8.83 -7.54
N PHE A 22 17.59 9.46 -7.10
CA PHE A 22 17.30 9.56 -5.68
C PHE A 22 17.36 8.14 -5.13
N ALA A 23 18.46 7.81 -4.46
CA ALA A 23 18.61 6.56 -3.73
C ALA A 23 17.45 6.50 -2.74
N GLN A 24 16.59 5.49 -2.84
CA GLN A 24 15.75 5.12 -1.72
C GLN A 24 16.71 4.70 -0.61
N ASN A 25 16.81 5.48 0.47
CA ASN A 25 17.54 5.04 1.65
C ASN A 25 16.80 3.83 2.23
N GLY A 26 17.45 2.66 2.21
CA GLY A 26 16.93 1.40 2.74
C GLY A 26 16.65 0.39 1.64
N THR A 27 17.42 -0.71 1.62
CA THR A 27 16.96 -1.96 1.01
C THR A 27 15.86 -2.54 1.91
N CYS A 28 14.89 -3.29 1.38
CA CYS A 28 13.88 -3.97 2.20
C CYS A 28 14.51 -4.78 3.36
N ALA A 29 15.72 -5.33 3.15
CA ALA A 29 16.50 -6.03 4.18
C ALA A 29 16.81 -5.20 5.46
N GLY A 30 16.73 -3.86 5.37
CA GLY A 30 16.92 -2.94 6.48
C GLY A 30 15.68 -2.71 7.35
N ILE A 31 14.52 -3.25 6.96
CA ILE A 31 13.30 -3.23 7.78
C ILE A 31 13.52 -4.06 9.05
N SER A 32 12.98 -3.59 10.17
CA SER A 32 13.05 -4.31 11.45
C SER A 32 12.10 -5.52 11.46
N LEU A 33 12.40 -6.55 12.25
CA LEU A 33 11.52 -7.73 12.37
C LEU A 33 10.40 -7.51 13.40
N GLY A 34 9.29 -8.20 13.19
CA GLY A 34 8.22 -8.38 14.17
C GLY A 34 6.96 -7.52 13.94
N PRO A 35 6.05 -7.52 14.93
CA PRO A 35 4.78 -6.80 14.89
C PRO A 35 4.94 -5.28 14.72
N GLY A 36 4.31 -4.70 13.70
CA GLY A 36 4.30 -3.25 13.47
C GLY A 36 5.70 -2.63 13.33
N ALA A 37 6.65 -3.41 12.81
CA ALA A 37 8.06 -3.07 12.84
C ALA A 37 8.43 -1.87 11.95
N ASN A 38 9.39 -1.07 12.41
CA ASN A 38 9.87 0.11 11.70
C ASN A 38 10.52 -0.27 10.35
N LEU A 39 10.13 0.43 9.28
CA LEU A 39 10.67 0.22 7.94
C LEU A 39 12.04 0.84 7.70
N ASN A 40 12.54 1.63 8.66
CA ASN A 40 13.81 2.35 8.63
C ASN A 40 13.99 3.17 7.34
N GLY A 41 12.91 3.85 6.94
CA GLY A 41 12.86 4.68 5.73
C GLY A 41 12.54 3.93 4.43
N TYR A 42 12.46 2.60 4.45
CA TYR A 42 12.01 1.84 3.28
C TYR A 42 10.58 2.24 2.92
N ARG A 43 10.38 2.58 1.64
CA ARG A 43 9.07 2.91 1.09
C ARG A 43 8.65 1.79 0.13
N PRO A 44 7.53 1.09 0.39
CA PRO A 44 7.03 0.06 -0.52
C PRO A 44 6.85 0.59 -1.93
N PHE A 45 7.24 -0.22 -2.91
CA PHE A 45 7.24 0.08 -4.35
C PHE A 45 8.23 1.15 -4.83
N PRO A 46 8.58 1.11 -6.13
CA PRO A 46 9.38 2.16 -6.78
C PRO A 46 8.79 3.57 -6.62
N SER A 47 9.63 4.57 -6.89
CA SER A 47 9.23 5.96 -6.72
C SER A 47 8.19 6.48 -7.70
N ASP A 48 8.11 5.87 -8.87
CA ASP A 48 7.12 6.12 -9.91
C ASP A 48 5.85 5.26 -9.75
N ASN A 49 5.74 4.46 -8.68
CA ASN A 49 4.53 3.72 -8.36
C ASN A 49 3.38 4.67 -8.01
N ALA A 50 2.14 4.26 -8.31
CA ALA A 50 0.95 5.04 -7.99
C ALA A 50 0.82 5.38 -6.49
N TRP A 51 1.27 4.50 -5.58
CA TRP A 51 1.32 4.77 -4.14
C TRP A 51 2.28 5.90 -3.77
N ASN A 52 3.34 6.07 -4.54
CA ASN A 52 4.46 6.97 -4.25
C ASN A 52 4.48 8.23 -5.13
N THR A 53 3.57 8.32 -6.09
CA THR A 53 3.48 9.45 -7.02
C THR A 53 2.75 10.62 -6.36
N ASP A 54 3.38 11.79 -6.35
CA ASP A 54 2.73 13.04 -5.96
C ASP A 54 1.67 13.49 -6.99
N ILE A 55 0.46 13.78 -6.51
CA ILE A 55 -0.68 14.25 -7.31
C ILE A 55 -1.11 15.68 -6.96
N SER A 56 -0.31 16.40 -6.18
CA SER A 56 -0.56 17.79 -5.77
C SER A 56 -0.80 18.72 -6.97
N ALA A 57 -0.18 18.44 -8.11
CA ALA A 57 -0.31 19.17 -9.37
C ALA A 57 -1.16 18.46 -10.45
N ALA A 58 -1.74 17.29 -10.16
CA ALA A 58 -2.57 16.57 -11.14
C ALA A 58 -3.79 17.40 -11.60
N PRO A 59 -4.26 17.24 -12.86
CA PRO A 59 -5.51 17.87 -13.30
C PRO A 59 -6.69 17.48 -12.41
N VAL A 60 -7.58 18.42 -12.13
CA VAL A 60 -8.82 18.14 -11.40
C VAL A 60 -9.81 17.47 -12.34
N ASP A 61 -10.42 16.37 -11.90
CA ASP A 61 -11.50 15.71 -12.63
C ASP A 61 -12.68 16.70 -12.82
N PRO A 62 -13.20 16.90 -14.04
CA PRO A 62 -14.34 17.79 -14.28
C PRO A 62 -15.59 17.48 -13.44
N ASN A 63 -15.77 16.21 -13.00
CA ASN A 63 -16.87 15.77 -12.15
C ASN A 63 -16.54 15.81 -10.64
N SER A 64 -15.37 16.33 -10.25
CA SER A 64 -14.87 16.29 -8.86
C SER A 64 -15.86 16.84 -7.83
N ALA A 65 -16.54 17.95 -8.12
CA ALA A 65 -17.50 18.55 -7.21
C ALA A 65 -18.69 17.62 -6.92
N ASN A 66 -19.20 16.94 -7.95
CA ASN A 66 -20.32 16.00 -7.79
C ASN A 66 -19.88 14.74 -7.05
N ILE A 67 -18.67 14.23 -7.31
CA ILE A 67 -18.10 13.09 -6.60
C ILE A 67 -17.93 13.40 -5.11
N ILE A 68 -17.36 14.56 -4.77
CA ILE A 68 -17.19 14.99 -3.38
C ILE A 68 -18.55 15.15 -2.69
N SER A 69 -19.54 15.73 -3.39
CA SER A 69 -20.90 15.85 -2.87
C SER A 69 -21.55 14.48 -2.62
N PHE A 70 -21.32 13.51 -3.51
CA PHE A 70 -21.87 12.16 -3.39
C PHE A 70 -21.26 11.40 -2.21
N ILE A 71 -19.93 11.46 -2.03
CA ILE A 71 -19.24 10.85 -0.89
C ILE A 71 -19.75 11.43 0.44
N GLY A 72 -20.04 12.74 0.44
CA GLY A 72 -20.48 13.49 1.61
C GLY A 72 -19.45 14.56 1.98
N ALA A 73 -19.62 15.76 1.44
CA ALA A 73 -18.65 16.86 1.58
C ALA A 73 -18.36 17.30 3.03
N THR A 74 -19.23 16.94 3.97
CA THR A 74 -19.12 17.24 5.40
C THR A 74 -19.04 15.99 6.28
N ALA A 75 -18.99 14.80 5.68
CA ALA A 75 -18.87 13.57 6.43
C ALA A 75 -17.51 13.55 7.16
N PRO A 76 -17.47 13.22 8.47
CA PRO A 76 -16.21 13.10 9.16
C PRO A 76 -15.43 11.89 8.62
N LEU A 77 -14.11 12.04 8.52
CA LEU A 77 -13.23 10.90 8.28
C LEU A 77 -13.12 10.07 9.57
N HIS A 78 -13.23 8.75 9.44
CA HIS A 78 -12.89 7.81 10.49
C HIS A 78 -11.41 7.43 10.34
N PRO A 79 -10.53 7.76 11.31
CA PRO A 79 -9.15 7.32 11.25
C PRO A 79 -9.08 5.83 11.59
N ASP A 80 -8.74 5.02 10.61
CA ASP A 80 -8.50 3.58 10.78
C ASP A 80 -7.03 3.29 11.13
N PHE A 81 -6.49 4.10 12.05
CA PHE A 81 -5.13 3.98 12.59
C PHE A 81 -5.04 4.65 13.96
N GLY A 82 -4.13 4.18 14.82
CA GLY A 82 -3.84 4.78 16.12
C GLY A 82 -3.49 3.76 17.20
N ALA A 83 -2.99 4.23 18.34
CA ALA A 83 -2.56 3.38 19.48
C ALA A 83 -3.71 2.94 20.42
N GLY A 84 -4.96 3.27 20.07
CA GLY A 84 -6.14 3.03 20.90
C GLY A 84 -6.89 1.74 20.55
N LEU A 85 -8.05 1.57 21.20
CA LEU A 85 -9.01 0.53 20.87
C LEU A 85 -10.28 1.13 20.29
N TYR A 86 -10.85 0.48 19.28
CA TYR A 86 -12.20 0.71 18.78
C TYR A 86 -13.06 -0.51 19.10
N LEU A 87 -14.13 -0.30 19.87
CA LEU A 87 -15.02 -1.37 20.36
C LEU A 87 -14.27 -2.53 21.04
N GLY A 88 -13.18 -2.22 21.76
CA GLY A 88 -12.37 -3.20 22.48
C GLY A 88 -11.29 -3.91 21.65
N ASN A 89 -11.16 -3.58 20.36
CA ASN A 89 -10.15 -4.14 19.46
C ASN A 89 -9.13 -3.08 19.01
N THR A 90 -7.91 -3.49 18.69
CA THR A 90 -6.88 -2.61 18.10
C THR A 90 -7.41 -1.92 16.85
N ILE A 91 -7.15 -0.62 16.74
CA ILE A 91 -7.57 0.19 15.59
C ILE A 91 -6.70 -0.13 14.36
N GLY A 92 -7.32 -0.23 13.19
CA GLY A 92 -6.63 -0.41 11.92
C GLY A 92 -6.22 -1.85 11.63
N ILE A 93 -5.55 -2.01 10.49
CA ILE A 93 -5.07 -3.30 10.00
C ILE A 93 -3.62 -3.49 10.43
N PRO A 94 -3.33 -4.51 11.27
CA PRO A 94 -1.97 -4.75 11.74
C PRO A 94 -1.13 -5.48 10.68
N TYR A 95 0.19 -5.35 10.78
CA TYR A 95 1.15 -6.07 9.94
C TYR A 95 2.32 -6.63 10.75
N GLY A 96 2.92 -7.72 10.27
CA GLY A 96 4.17 -8.28 10.79
C GLY A 96 5.26 -8.27 9.73
N VAL A 97 6.52 -8.19 10.17
CA VAL A 97 7.68 -8.35 9.30
C VAL A 97 8.46 -9.60 9.70
N GLU A 98 8.72 -10.45 8.73
CA GLU A 98 9.45 -11.70 8.85
C GLU A 98 10.69 -11.67 7.95
N ASP A 99 11.63 -12.58 8.20
CA ASP A 99 12.80 -12.82 7.35
C ASP A 99 12.66 -14.14 6.57
N ALA A 100 13.67 -14.48 5.78
CA ALA A 100 13.68 -15.70 4.98
C ALA A 100 13.66 -17.00 5.81
N THR A 101 13.84 -16.93 7.14
CA THR A 101 13.83 -18.11 8.02
C THR A 101 12.41 -18.50 8.43
N GLN A 102 11.42 -17.61 8.32
CA GLN A 102 10.03 -17.90 8.62
C GLN A 102 9.48 -18.95 7.62
N PRO A 103 9.07 -20.15 8.08
CA PRO A 103 8.56 -21.17 7.18
C PRO A 103 7.27 -20.71 6.49
N LYS A 104 7.17 -21.02 5.18
CA LYS A 104 5.94 -20.82 4.42
C LYS A 104 4.93 -21.92 4.74
N VAL A 105 3.68 -21.53 4.99
CA VAL A 105 2.55 -22.44 5.26
C VAL A 105 1.52 -22.36 4.13
N PRO A 106 0.80 -23.46 3.86
CA PRO A 106 -0.26 -23.44 2.85
C PRO A 106 -1.46 -22.61 3.29
N VAL A 107 -2.11 -21.96 2.32
CA VAL A 107 -3.37 -21.23 2.52
C VAL A 107 -4.47 -21.88 1.69
N LYS A 108 -5.54 -22.32 2.34
CA LYS A 108 -6.74 -22.82 1.68
C LYS A 108 -7.65 -21.64 1.31
N ILE A 109 -7.66 -21.28 0.03
CA ILE A 109 -8.55 -20.25 -0.54
C ILE A 109 -9.96 -20.82 -0.71
N VAL A 110 -10.99 -20.12 -0.21
CA VAL A 110 -12.38 -20.64 -0.20
C VAL A 110 -13.42 -19.83 -0.98
N ALA A 111 -13.12 -18.59 -1.39
CA ALA A 111 -14.05 -17.78 -2.19
C ALA A 111 -13.44 -17.36 -3.54
N TYR A 112 -12.43 -16.50 -3.53
CA TYR A 112 -11.87 -15.85 -4.72
C TYR A 112 -10.71 -16.61 -5.34
N LYS A 113 -10.82 -17.95 -5.44
CA LYS A 113 -9.71 -18.83 -5.87
C LYS A 113 -9.10 -18.47 -7.23
N ASN A 114 -9.91 -18.03 -8.18
CA ASN A 114 -9.46 -17.67 -9.53
C ASN A 114 -8.88 -16.25 -9.64
N GLU A 115 -8.90 -15.50 -8.54
CA GLU A 115 -8.42 -14.13 -8.41
C GLU A 115 -7.47 -14.02 -7.21
N SER A 116 -6.78 -15.11 -6.86
CA SER A 116 -5.95 -15.23 -5.66
C SER A 116 -4.63 -15.91 -5.98
N ASP A 117 -3.58 -15.51 -5.27
CA ASP A 117 -2.25 -16.12 -5.42
C ASP A 117 -2.13 -17.35 -4.51
N PRO A 118 -1.85 -18.55 -5.04
CA PRO A 118 -2.05 -19.81 -4.31
C PRO A 118 -1.12 -20.04 -3.11
N GLY A 119 -0.08 -19.22 -2.91
CA GLY A 119 0.93 -19.43 -1.88
C GLY A 119 1.87 -20.61 -2.19
N PRO A 120 2.58 -21.15 -1.18
CA PRO A 120 2.46 -20.91 0.26
C PRO A 120 3.02 -19.54 0.72
N MET A 121 2.74 -19.13 1.96
CA MET A 121 3.04 -17.78 2.49
C MET A 121 3.73 -17.84 3.86
N PRO A 122 4.64 -16.91 4.21
CA PRO A 122 5.41 -16.92 5.46
C PRO A 122 4.57 -16.43 6.65
N LEU A 123 3.44 -17.07 6.92
CA LEU A 123 2.51 -16.67 7.98
C LEU A 123 2.93 -17.32 9.31
N PRO A 124 3.47 -16.57 10.28
CA PRO A 124 3.85 -17.14 11.58
C PRO A 124 2.60 -17.59 12.37
N PRO A 125 2.71 -18.53 13.31
CA PRO A 125 1.57 -18.99 14.12
C PRO A 125 0.88 -17.87 14.92
N ASN A 126 1.60 -16.80 15.23
CA ASN A 126 1.14 -15.59 15.91
C ASN A 126 0.95 -14.40 14.96
N ALA A 127 0.73 -14.64 13.67
CA ALA A 127 0.46 -13.58 12.70
C ALA A 127 -0.68 -12.67 13.18
N LEU A 128 -0.52 -11.38 12.98
CA LEU A 128 -1.51 -10.39 13.38
C LEU A 128 -2.72 -10.44 12.46
N ILE A 129 -3.89 -10.24 13.05
CA ILE A 129 -5.20 -10.32 12.41
C ILE A 129 -5.95 -9.04 12.80
N GLU A 130 -6.50 -8.35 11.82
CA GLU A 130 -7.38 -7.22 12.09
C GLU A 130 -8.51 -7.60 13.07
N GLY A 131 -8.74 -6.73 14.06
CA GLY A 131 -9.75 -6.96 15.10
C GLY A 131 -9.24 -7.71 16.33
N TYR A 132 -7.93 -7.94 16.51
CA TYR A 132 -7.40 -8.41 17.81
C TYR A 132 -7.83 -7.47 18.97
N PRO A 133 -8.04 -7.99 20.20
CA PRO A 133 -7.88 -9.39 20.58
C PRO A 133 -9.06 -10.30 20.23
N ASN A 134 -10.18 -9.74 19.76
CA ASN A 134 -11.41 -10.49 19.48
C ASN A 134 -11.79 -10.34 18.00
N PRO A 135 -10.99 -10.89 17.07
CA PRO A 135 -11.29 -10.72 15.65
C PRO A 135 -12.61 -11.45 15.38
N GLY A 136 -13.64 -10.68 15.01
CA GLY A 136 -14.96 -11.19 14.69
C GLY A 136 -14.99 -11.92 13.34
N ASP A 137 -16.17 -12.04 12.75
CA ASP A 137 -16.36 -12.63 11.41
C ASP A 137 -16.30 -11.61 10.28
N GLY A 138 -15.68 -10.43 10.50
CA GLY A 138 -15.46 -9.39 9.50
C GLY A 138 -14.29 -9.71 8.55
N ASP A 139 -13.61 -8.67 8.07
CA ASP A 139 -12.57 -8.81 7.04
C ASP A 139 -11.32 -9.54 7.55
N ARG A 140 -10.89 -9.34 8.81
CA ARG A 140 -9.82 -10.13 9.44
C ARG A 140 -8.55 -10.16 8.57
N HIS A 141 -8.15 -9.00 8.06
CA HIS A 141 -6.97 -8.89 7.22
C HIS A 141 -5.71 -9.39 7.95
N VAL A 142 -4.82 -10.06 7.21
CA VAL A 142 -3.50 -10.50 7.70
C VAL A 142 -2.45 -10.04 6.72
N LEU A 143 -1.54 -9.18 7.17
CA LEU A 143 -0.47 -8.61 6.34
C LEU A 143 0.89 -9.04 6.89
N VAL A 144 1.71 -9.65 6.03
CA VAL A 144 3.08 -10.07 6.38
C VAL A 144 4.05 -9.60 5.31
N LEU A 145 5.14 -8.97 5.74
CA LEU A 145 6.26 -8.61 4.87
C LEU A 145 7.39 -9.63 5.03
N ASP A 146 7.99 -10.04 3.93
CA ASP A 146 9.28 -10.74 3.88
C ASP A 146 10.35 -9.71 3.50
N LYS A 147 11.15 -9.30 4.49
CA LYS A 147 12.12 -8.24 4.31
C LYS A 147 13.32 -8.63 3.45
N ASP A 148 13.63 -9.93 3.38
CA ASP A 148 14.80 -10.41 2.64
C ASP A 148 14.48 -10.57 1.16
N GLY A 149 13.26 -11.04 0.86
CA GLY A 149 12.77 -11.19 -0.51
C GLY A 149 12.07 -9.95 -1.08
N CYS A 150 11.78 -8.93 -0.28
CA CYS A 150 10.98 -7.75 -0.66
C CYS A 150 9.52 -8.08 -1.05
N TRP A 151 8.91 -9.07 -0.41
CA TRP A 151 7.54 -9.50 -0.70
C TRP A 151 6.55 -9.03 0.36
N LEU A 152 5.34 -8.73 -0.07
CA LEU A 152 4.19 -8.47 0.80
C LEU A 152 3.13 -9.54 0.55
N TYR A 153 2.61 -10.12 1.63
CA TYR A 153 1.59 -11.18 1.60
C TYR A 153 0.36 -10.70 2.35
N GLU A 154 -0.80 -10.76 1.70
CA GLU A 154 -2.05 -10.25 2.26
C GLU A 154 -3.17 -11.29 2.13
N LEU A 155 -3.92 -11.47 3.21
CA LEU A 155 -5.12 -12.29 3.24
C LEU A 155 -6.35 -11.42 3.51
N ASP A 156 -7.44 -11.68 2.78
CA ASP A 156 -8.80 -11.36 3.23
C ASP A 156 -9.41 -12.56 3.96
N ARG A 157 -10.11 -12.29 5.05
CA ARG A 157 -10.78 -13.26 5.93
C ARG A 157 -9.86 -14.38 6.38
N GLY A 158 -8.73 -14.00 6.98
CA GLY A 158 -7.72 -14.93 7.50
C GLY A 158 -8.18 -15.69 8.76
N PHE A 159 -8.12 -17.03 8.71
CA PHE A 159 -8.35 -17.91 9.84
C PHE A 159 -7.20 -18.92 10.00
N PRO A 160 -6.48 -18.92 11.15
CA PRO A 160 -5.52 -19.98 11.43
C PRO A 160 -6.25 -21.33 11.63
N LYS A 161 -5.69 -22.41 11.08
CA LYS A 161 -6.22 -23.78 11.12
C LYS A 161 -5.10 -24.80 11.34
N GLY A 162 -4.53 -24.79 12.54
CA GLY A 162 -3.40 -25.67 12.88
C GLY A 162 -2.15 -25.25 12.11
N SER A 163 -1.64 -26.13 11.24
CA SER A 163 -0.45 -25.85 10.41
C SER A 163 -0.74 -25.16 9.08
N LEU A 164 -1.98 -24.77 8.82
CA LEU A 164 -2.39 -24.05 7.61
C LEU A 164 -3.29 -22.86 7.94
N TRP A 165 -3.50 -22.00 6.95
CA TRP A 165 -4.49 -20.91 7.02
C TRP A 165 -5.65 -21.15 6.06
N LYS A 166 -6.83 -20.60 6.39
CA LYS A 166 -7.96 -20.47 5.48
C LYS A 166 -8.19 -18.99 5.22
N ALA A 167 -8.41 -18.60 3.96
CA ALA A 167 -8.68 -17.22 3.57
C ALA A 167 -9.72 -17.19 2.43
N ASP A 168 -10.44 -16.09 2.29
CA ASP A 168 -11.41 -15.93 1.19
C ASP A 168 -10.68 -15.49 -0.08
N SER A 169 -9.71 -14.57 0.04
CA SER A 169 -8.76 -14.21 -1.01
C SER A 169 -7.32 -14.11 -0.49
N THR A 170 -6.36 -14.17 -1.41
CA THR A 170 -4.94 -13.95 -1.12
C THR A 170 -4.27 -13.11 -2.22
N ALA A 171 -3.35 -12.24 -1.83
CA ALA A 171 -2.52 -11.47 -2.75
C ALA A 171 -1.05 -11.46 -2.29
N ILE A 172 -0.13 -11.63 -3.24
CA ILE A 172 1.32 -11.55 -3.04
C ILE A 172 1.83 -10.43 -3.93
N TRP A 173 2.67 -9.57 -3.36
CA TRP A 173 3.21 -8.40 -4.04
C TRP A 173 4.74 -8.34 -3.98
N ASP A 174 5.38 -8.20 -5.14
CA ASP A 174 6.74 -7.75 -5.33
C ASP A 174 6.83 -6.23 -5.09
N MET A 175 7.36 -5.85 -3.93
CA MET A 175 7.50 -4.44 -3.56
C MET A 175 8.64 -3.73 -4.32
N THR A 176 9.35 -4.40 -5.24
CA THR A 176 10.47 -3.82 -5.99
C THR A 176 10.08 -3.29 -7.37
N ILE A 177 8.85 -3.56 -7.82
CA ILE A 177 8.36 -3.16 -9.14
C ILE A 177 7.01 -2.44 -9.06
N ASN A 178 6.56 -1.87 -10.17
CA ASN A 178 5.23 -1.30 -10.31
C ASN A 178 4.19 -2.40 -10.54
N GLU A 179 4.03 -3.28 -9.56
CA GLU A 179 3.12 -4.40 -9.67
C GLU A 179 1.65 -3.97 -9.63
N GLN A 180 0.85 -4.67 -10.42
CA GLN A 180 -0.59 -4.50 -10.50
C GLN A 180 -1.25 -5.88 -10.67
N ARG A 181 -2.39 -6.10 -9.99
CA ARG A 181 -3.20 -7.30 -10.24
C ARG A 181 -3.71 -7.29 -11.69
N PRO A 182 -3.95 -8.47 -12.30
CA PRO A 182 -4.68 -8.54 -13.54
C PRO A 182 -6.01 -7.78 -13.45
N TYR A 183 -6.44 -7.14 -14.55
CA TYR A 183 -7.75 -6.50 -14.56
C TYR A 183 -8.86 -7.50 -14.23
N THR A 184 -9.86 -7.00 -13.52
CA THR A 184 -10.96 -7.72 -12.89
C THR A 184 -10.58 -8.64 -11.75
N TRP A 185 -9.32 -8.68 -11.30
CA TRP A 185 -8.95 -9.45 -10.11
C TRP A 185 -9.03 -8.59 -8.85
N THR A 186 -9.73 -9.10 -7.84
CA THR A 186 -9.65 -8.59 -6.47
C THR A 186 -8.30 -8.90 -5.80
N SER A 187 -8.16 -8.50 -4.54
CA SER A 187 -7.04 -8.82 -3.65
C SER A 187 -7.56 -8.97 -2.21
N ALA A 188 -6.69 -8.82 -1.21
CA ALA A 188 -7.15 -8.61 0.17
C ALA A 188 -7.96 -7.29 0.28
N ASP A 189 -7.65 -6.30 -0.55
CA ASP A 189 -8.51 -5.14 -0.79
C ASP A 189 -9.48 -5.40 -1.95
N ALA A 190 -10.74 -4.99 -1.78
CA ALA A 190 -11.79 -5.17 -2.77
C ALA A 190 -11.53 -4.47 -4.13
N ALA A 191 -10.70 -3.43 -4.17
CA ALA A 191 -10.31 -2.75 -5.41
C ALA A 191 -9.20 -3.48 -6.19
N GLY A 192 -8.67 -4.58 -5.64
CA GLY A 192 -7.51 -5.27 -6.19
C GLY A 192 -6.20 -4.51 -5.95
N LEU A 193 -6.10 -3.80 -4.83
CA LEU A 193 -4.94 -3.00 -4.43
C LEU A 193 -4.21 -3.65 -3.23
N PRO A 194 -2.89 -3.44 -3.10
CA PRO A 194 -2.21 -3.79 -1.85
C PRO A 194 -2.69 -2.89 -0.71
N ILE A 195 -2.92 -3.46 0.48
CA ILE A 195 -3.38 -2.72 1.66
C ILE A 195 -2.20 -2.00 2.34
N PHE A 196 -1.12 -2.75 2.62
CA PHE A 196 0.00 -2.27 3.43
C PHE A 196 0.60 -0.91 3.01
N PRO A 197 0.88 -0.65 1.72
CA PRO A 197 1.43 0.63 1.26
C PRO A 197 0.51 1.83 1.49
N GLY A 198 -0.79 1.59 1.74
CA GLY A 198 -1.77 2.64 2.03
C GLY A 198 -1.99 2.89 3.51
N LEU A 199 -1.37 2.12 4.41
CA LEU A 199 -1.53 2.26 5.86
C LEU A 199 -0.74 3.45 6.40
N VAL A 200 -1.33 4.19 7.33
CA VAL A 200 -0.58 5.14 8.18
C VAL A 200 0.12 4.36 9.27
N ARG A 201 1.46 4.43 9.31
CA ARG A 201 2.30 3.68 10.25
C ARG A 201 2.91 4.60 11.32
N TYR A 202 3.22 4.04 12.48
CA TYR A 202 3.76 4.82 13.60
C TYR A 202 5.16 5.37 13.32
N ASP A 203 6.03 4.58 12.68
CA ASP A 203 7.41 4.95 12.36
C ASP A 203 7.48 6.20 11.47
N GLU A 204 6.72 6.26 10.39
CA GLU A 204 6.69 7.43 9.51
C GLU A 204 6.09 8.68 10.16
N VAL A 205 5.11 8.51 11.07
CA VAL A 205 4.55 9.61 11.85
C VAL A 205 5.55 10.12 12.87
N ALA A 206 6.29 9.22 13.52
CA ALA A 206 7.37 9.57 14.44
C ALA A 206 8.54 10.26 13.72
N ASP A 207 8.84 9.86 12.49
CA ASP A 207 9.82 10.49 11.59
C ASP A 207 9.30 11.79 10.96
N GLY A 208 8.01 12.10 11.13
CA GLY A 208 7.40 13.39 10.81
C GLY A 208 6.91 13.55 9.37
N ALA A 209 6.91 12.49 8.56
CA ALA A 209 6.46 12.57 7.17
C ALA A 209 5.88 11.24 6.66
N ILE A 210 4.66 11.31 6.11
CA ILE A 210 4.04 10.22 5.33
C ILE A 210 4.26 10.55 3.85
N ASN A 211 5.03 9.72 3.15
CA ASN A 211 5.49 9.98 1.77
C ASN A 211 4.84 9.07 0.73
N HIS A 212 3.67 8.54 1.04
CA HIS A 212 2.86 7.72 0.14
C HIS A 212 1.38 8.13 0.24
N ALA A 213 0.58 7.68 -0.71
CA ALA A 213 -0.87 7.85 -0.66
C ALA A 213 -1.45 7.06 0.51
N ILE A 214 -2.44 7.63 1.18
CA ILE A 214 -3.19 6.97 2.25
C ILE A 214 -4.42 6.31 1.64
N ARG A 215 -4.64 5.03 1.97
CA ARG A 215 -5.85 4.29 1.58
C ARG A 215 -7.04 4.76 2.42
N GLY A 216 -8.21 4.85 1.80
CA GLY A 216 -9.47 5.09 2.51
C GLY A 216 -10.65 4.43 1.81
N THR A 217 -11.73 4.22 2.57
CA THR A 217 -13.00 3.73 2.05
C THR A 217 -14.03 4.86 1.99
N VAL A 218 -14.99 4.71 1.08
CA VAL A 218 -16.16 5.60 0.98
C VAL A 218 -17.42 4.75 1.14
N PRO A 219 -18.55 5.33 1.58
CA PRO A 219 -19.76 4.55 1.83
C PRO A 219 -20.25 3.76 0.60
N VAL A 220 -20.12 4.35 -0.59
CA VAL A 220 -20.57 3.77 -1.85
C VAL A 220 -19.59 4.14 -2.97
N THR A 221 -19.15 3.14 -3.73
CA THR A 221 -18.44 3.31 -5.00
C THR A 221 -19.36 2.94 -6.17
N ARG A 222 -19.00 3.31 -7.41
CA ARG A 222 -19.71 2.82 -8.60
C ARG A 222 -19.15 1.50 -9.12
N GLN A 223 -19.89 0.85 -10.02
CA GLN A 223 -19.54 -0.33 -10.80
C GLN A 223 -18.47 0.00 -11.86
N ALA A 224 -17.36 0.57 -11.41
CA ALA A 224 -16.20 0.92 -12.23
C ALA A 224 -14.97 1.10 -11.35
N PHE A 225 -13.80 0.99 -11.97
CA PHE A 225 -12.52 1.27 -11.35
C PHE A 225 -11.65 2.08 -12.29
N THR A 226 -10.60 2.68 -11.74
CA THR A 226 -9.55 3.39 -12.48
C THR A 226 -8.20 3.01 -11.89
N PRO A 227 -7.11 2.95 -12.68
CA PRO A 227 -5.79 2.65 -12.16
C PRO A 227 -5.42 3.54 -10.94
N PRO A 228 -4.74 2.99 -9.92
CA PRO A 228 -4.10 1.65 -9.93
C PRO A 228 -5.03 0.47 -9.60
N ALA A 229 -6.32 0.71 -9.29
CA ALA A 229 -7.24 -0.40 -9.03
C ALA A 229 -7.40 -1.30 -10.25
N SER A 230 -7.74 -2.56 -10.01
CA SER A 230 -8.01 -3.58 -11.03
C SER A 230 -9.43 -4.10 -10.98
N HIS A 231 -10.16 -3.85 -9.89
CA HIS A 231 -11.46 -4.45 -9.62
C HIS A 231 -12.44 -3.47 -8.96
N TRP A 232 -13.74 -3.79 -8.99
CA TRP A 232 -14.81 -3.03 -8.36
C TRP A 232 -15.76 -3.99 -7.62
N ALA A 233 -16.29 -3.59 -6.46
CA ALA A 233 -17.21 -4.45 -5.68
C ALA A 233 -18.69 -4.00 -5.72
N SER A 234 -18.96 -2.81 -6.25
CA SER A 234 -20.30 -2.21 -6.22
C SER A 234 -21.14 -2.57 -7.46
N SER A 235 -22.47 -2.55 -7.32
CA SER A 235 -23.43 -2.60 -8.42
C SER A 235 -24.02 -1.24 -8.78
N VAL A 236 -23.63 -0.17 -8.08
CA VAL A 236 -24.15 1.19 -8.31
C VAL A 236 -23.61 1.77 -9.61
N THR A 237 -24.46 2.32 -10.46
CA THR A 237 -24.07 2.88 -11.77
C THR A 237 -24.10 4.41 -11.83
N ASP A 238 -24.37 5.09 -10.71
CA ASP A 238 -24.39 6.55 -10.65
C ASP A 238 -23.00 7.12 -11.04
N PRO A 239 -22.92 7.99 -12.06
CA PRO A 239 -21.65 8.58 -12.48
C PRO A 239 -20.99 9.47 -11.40
N ASN A 240 -21.74 9.92 -10.40
CA ASN A 240 -21.25 10.70 -9.27
C ASN A 240 -20.68 9.84 -8.14
N ALA A 241 -21.01 8.55 -8.09
CA ALA A 241 -20.31 7.65 -7.18
C ALA A 241 -18.86 7.46 -7.66
N PRO A 242 -17.85 7.55 -6.76
CA PRO A 242 -16.45 7.41 -7.15
C PRO A 242 -16.16 5.99 -7.65
N PRO A 243 -15.34 5.82 -8.71
CA PRO A 243 -14.81 4.50 -9.06
C PRO A 243 -13.80 4.06 -7.99
N MET A 244 -13.61 2.74 -7.84
CA MET A 244 -12.47 2.22 -7.07
C MET A 244 -11.15 2.67 -7.69
N GLY A 245 -10.14 2.95 -6.86
CA GLY A 245 -8.85 3.49 -7.30
C GLY A 245 -8.83 4.99 -7.57
N LEU A 246 -9.95 5.71 -7.40
CA LEU A 246 -9.97 7.18 -7.49
C LEU A 246 -8.98 7.78 -6.49
N ARG A 247 -8.14 8.70 -6.98
CA ARG A 247 -7.16 9.39 -6.15
C ARG A 247 -7.69 10.76 -5.73
N MET A 248 -7.67 11.02 -4.43
CA MET A 248 -8.00 12.32 -3.84
C MET A 248 -6.74 12.99 -3.34
N ARG A 249 -6.70 14.32 -3.43
CA ARG A 249 -5.66 15.14 -2.80
C ARG A 249 -6.27 16.10 -1.80
N LEU A 250 -5.49 16.45 -0.79
CA LEU A 250 -5.85 17.52 0.12
C LEU A 250 -5.94 18.85 -0.64
N LYS A 251 -6.86 19.72 -0.21
CA LYS A 251 -6.90 21.10 -0.72
C LYS A 251 -5.56 21.77 -0.39
N ALA A 252 -5.05 22.61 -1.28
CA ALA A 252 -3.82 23.37 -1.02
C ALA A 252 -3.92 24.27 0.23
N SER A 253 -5.14 24.66 0.62
CA SER A 253 -5.43 25.42 1.85
C SER A 253 -5.50 24.56 3.12
N PHE A 254 -5.42 23.23 3.01
CA PHE A 254 -5.39 22.36 4.17
C PHE A 254 -4.03 22.45 4.84
N THR A 255 -4.01 22.76 6.13
CA THR A 255 -2.79 22.85 6.93
C THR A 255 -2.85 21.81 8.04
N PHE A 256 -1.85 20.92 8.09
CA PHE A 256 -1.67 20.03 9.23
C PHE A 256 -1.30 20.87 10.46
N ARG A 257 -2.11 20.79 11.52
CA ARG A 257 -1.75 21.35 12.82
C ARG A 257 -1.11 20.24 13.65
N ALA A 258 0.22 20.25 13.74
CA ALA A 258 1.00 19.27 14.50
C ALA A 258 0.66 19.19 16.00
N SER A 259 -0.05 20.17 16.55
CA SER A 259 -0.35 20.30 17.98
C SER A 259 -1.35 19.28 18.56
N ARG A 260 -1.64 18.17 17.87
CA ARG A 260 -2.51 17.09 18.36
C ARG A 260 -1.86 15.70 18.30
N LEU A 261 -0.61 15.59 17.84
CA LEU A 261 0.13 14.32 17.78
C LEU A 261 1.05 14.10 19.00
N THR A 262 1.22 15.10 19.86
CA THR A 262 1.93 14.95 21.13
C THR A 262 0.94 14.54 22.23
N THR A 263 0.99 13.26 22.58
CA THR A 263 0.68 12.68 23.90
C THR A 263 -0.63 13.07 24.59
N ARG A 264 -1.54 12.08 24.71
CA ARG A 264 -2.12 11.71 26.02
C ARG A 264 -1.82 10.25 26.28
#